data_AF-A0A1G0C5W1-F1
#
_entry.id   AF-A0A1G0C5W1-F1
#
_cell.length_a   1.000
_cell.length_b   1.000
_cell.length_c   1.000
_cell.angle_alpha   90.00
_cell.angle_beta   90.00
_cell.angle_gamma   90.00
#
_symmetry.space_group_name_H-M   'P 1'
#
loop_
_entity.id
_entity.type
_entity.pdbx_description
1 polymer ?
#
loop_
_entity_poly.entity_id
_entity_poly.type
_entity_poly.pdbx_seq_one_letter_code
_entity_poly.pdbx_strand_id
1 'polypeptide(L)'
;MRAVGHTFKHAIKLKKIKVMKLQTIILAVSFLLVGATSFAGNGESVFRKKVNSKIKYPENVSQKVDVEVYVQFTVLESGEIQIDSISSESEEINKSIADQIKALKVSASNTDVIGKTFRYKFLMKVQ
;
A
#
# COMPACT_ATOMS: atom_id res chain seq x y z
N MET A 1 -16.41 12.15 -68.41
CA MET A 1 -16.56 10.90 -67.65
C MET A 1 -15.92 11.07 -66.27
N ARG A 2 -16.50 10.41 -65.26
CA ARG A 2 -16.19 10.37 -63.80
C ARG A 2 -14.71 9.98 -63.55
N ALA A 3 -14.02 10.19 -62.42
CA ALA A 3 -14.37 10.34 -60.99
C ALA A 3 -13.22 11.12 -60.28
N VAL A 4 -13.47 12.10 -59.42
CA VAL A 4 -13.59 12.01 -57.93
C VAL A 4 -12.56 11.09 -57.25
N GLY A 5 -11.66 11.71 -56.48
CA GLY A 5 -10.75 11.03 -55.56
C GLY A 5 -10.24 11.99 -54.48
N HIS A 6 -11.11 12.32 -53.53
CA HIS A 6 -10.78 12.99 -52.27
C HIS A 6 -9.71 12.20 -51.51
N THR A 7 -8.72 12.88 -50.92
CA THR A 7 -8.06 12.35 -49.71
C THR A 7 -7.66 13.51 -48.80
N PHE A 8 -8.52 13.73 -47.80
CA PHE A 8 -8.30 14.61 -46.65
C PHE A 8 -7.04 14.17 -45.89
N LYS A 9 -5.96 14.96 -45.94
CA LYS A 9 -4.86 14.82 -44.99
C LYS A 9 -5.30 15.44 -43.66
N HIS A 10 -5.88 14.62 -42.78
CA HIS A 10 -6.09 14.98 -41.38
C HIS A 10 -4.73 15.16 -40.69
N ALA A 11 -4.31 16.40 -40.51
CA ALA A 11 -3.18 16.74 -39.65
C ALA A 11 -3.58 16.53 -38.19
N ILE A 12 -3.17 15.42 -37.60
CA ILE A 12 -3.34 15.15 -36.16
C ILE A 12 -2.35 16.05 -35.41
N LYS A 13 -2.88 17.14 -34.84
CA LYS A 13 -2.14 18.05 -33.96
C LYS A 13 -1.84 17.31 -32.66
N LEU A 14 -0.63 16.76 -32.54
CA LEU A 14 -0.13 16.10 -31.33
C LEU A 14 -0.15 17.10 -30.15
N LYS A 15 -1.13 16.92 -29.27
CA LYS A 15 -1.27 17.66 -28.01
C LYS A 15 -0.07 17.27 -27.13
N LYS A 16 0.83 18.21 -26.85
CA LYS A 16 1.95 18.00 -25.91
C LYS A 16 1.38 17.57 -24.56
N ILE A 17 1.58 16.31 -24.21
CA ILE A 17 1.28 15.79 -22.87
C ILE A 17 2.33 16.39 -21.94
N LYS A 18 1.89 17.29 -21.06
CA LYS A 18 2.70 17.85 -19.99
C LYS A 18 3.04 16.69 -19.06
N VAL A 19 4.27 16.19 -19.14
CA VAL A 19 4.83 15.22 -18.20
C VAL A 19 4.85 15.90 -16.82
N MET A 20 3.87 15.57 -15.96
CA MET A 20 3.94 15.93 -14.55
C MET A 20 5.14 15.19 -13.97
N LYS A 21 6.05 15.94 -13.34
CA LYS A 21 7.16 15.40 -12.54
C LYS A 21 6.58 14.41 -11.54
N LEU A 22 6.80 13.13 -11.79
CA LEU A 22 6.48 12.06 -10.87
C LEU A 22 7.51 12.14 -9.74
N GLN A 23 7.18 12.86 -8.66
CA GLN A 23 8.02 12.88 -7.47
C GLN A 23 8.09 11.46 -6.91
N THR A 24 9.29 10.90 -6.89
CA THR A 24 9.58 9.54 -6.46
C THR A 24 9.43 9.45 -4.95
N ILE A 25 8.26 8.99 -4.49
CA ILE A 25 8.01 8.74 -3.07
C ILE A 25 8.76 7.45 -2.69
N ILE A 26 9.86 7.57 -1.95
CA ILE A 26 10.63 6.43 -1.45
C ILE A 26 10.14 6.10 -0.04
N LEU A 27 9.48 4.95 0.10
CA LEU A 27 8.95 4.46 1.38
C LEU A 27 10.02 3.61 2.10
N ALA A 28 10.47 4.06 3.28
CA ALA A 28 11.35 3.29 4.16
C ALA A 28 10.55 2.67 5.32
N VAL A 29 9.89 1.52 5.09
CA VAL A 29 9.19 0.79 6.14
C VAL A 29 10.19 0.17 7.12
N SER A 30 10.44 0.85 8.24
CA SER A 30 11.33 0.34 9.29
C SER A 30 10.52 -0.33 10.39
N PHE A 31 10.76 -1.63 10.59
CA PHE A 31 9.95 -2.51 11.43
C PHE A 31 10.56 -2.67 12.83
N LEU A 32 9.80 -2.34 13.88
CA LEU A 32 10.10 -2.65 15.28
C LEU A 32 9.00 -3.54 15.84
N LEU A 33 9.34 -4.81 16.07
CA LEU A 33 8.47 -5.82 16.65
C LEU A 33 8.49 -5.68 18.17
N VAL A 34 7.46 -5.05 18.74
CA VAL A 34 7.31 -4.97 20.20
C VAL A 34 6.42 -6.13 20.65
N GLY A 35 6.94 -7.35 20.73
CA GLY A 35 6.19 -8.51 21.23
C GLY A 35 6.82 -9.85 20.87
N ALA A 36 7.10 -10.66 21.89
CA ALA A 36 7.72 -11.96 21.77
C ALA A 36 6.74 -13.01 21.23
N THR A 37 6.64 -13.13 19.91
CA THR A 37 6.27 -14.40 19.28
C THR A 37 7.49 -14.84 18.48
N SER A 38 8.14 -15.92 18.87
CA SER A 38 9.31 -16.43 18.15
C SER A 38 8.93 -16.70 16.68
N PHE A 39 9.52 -15.93 15.76
CA PHE A 39 9.29 -16.04 14.32
C PHE A 39 10.05 -17.26 13.79
N ALA A 40 9.36 -18.39 13.61
CA ALA A 40 10.01 -19.65 13.19
C ALA A 40 9.44 -20.26 11.88
N GLY A 41 8.45 -19.63 11.23
CA GLY A 41 7.75 -20.19 10.07
C GLY A 41 7.95 -19.42 8.76
N ASN A 42 8.10 -20.14 7.64
CA ASN A 42 8.23 -19.56 6.29
C ASN A 42 7.01 -18.70 5.88
N GLY A 43 5.80 -19.08 6.30
CA GLY A 43 4.55 -18.37 5.96
C GLY A 43 4.48 -16.95 6.54
N GLU A 44 5.10 -16.71 7.69
CA GLU A 44 5.12 -15.40 8.35
C GLU A 44 6.05 -14.41 7.63
N SER A 45 7.17 -14.89 7.10
CA SER A 45 8.06 -14.12 6.24
C SER A 45 7.39 -13.69 4.92
N VAL A 46 6.65 -14.62 4.29
CA VAL A 46 5.88 -14.33 3.08
C VAL A 46 4.77 -13.32 3.37
N PHE A 47 4.05 -13.48 4.47
CA PHE A 47 3.01 -12.54 4.88
C PHE A 47 3.58 -11.15 5.18
N ARG A 48 4.71 -11.06 5.88
CA ARG A 48 5.41 -9.79 6.13
C ARG A 48 5.81 -9.09 4.84
N LYS A 49 6.39 -9.82 3.87
CA LYS A 49 6.71 -9.25 2.55
C LYS A 49 5.47 -8.73 1.85
N LYS A 50 4.35 -9.44 1.97
CA LYS A 50 3.05 -9.03 1.41
C LYS A 50 2.53 -7.75 2.06
N VAL A 51 2.60 -7.63 3.38
CA VAL A 51 2.25 -6.39 4.12
C VAL A 51 3.11 -5.24 3.59
N ASN A 52 4.43 -5.37 3.62
CA ASN A 52 5.35 -4.31 3.18
C ASN A 52 5.14 -3.90 1.71
N SER A 53 4.79 -4.85 0.84
CA SER A 53 4.53 -4.54 -0.57
C SER A 53 3.16 -3.88 -0.80
N LYS A 54 2.19 -4.15 0.07
CA LYS A 54 0.81 -3.65 -0.08
C LYS A 54 0.63 -2.28 0.55
N ILE A 55 1.25 -2.05 1.71
CA ILE A 55 1.14 -0.79 2.43
C ILE A 55 1.97 0.28 1.72
N LYS A 56 1.28 1.31 1.23
CA LYS A 56 1.83 2.44 0.50
C LYS A 56 1.38 3.74 1.12
N TYR A 57 2.17 4.78 0.87
CA TYR A 57 1.77 6.15 1.20
C TYR A 57 0.45 6.47 0.49
N PRO A 58 -0.58 6.94 1.19
CA PRO A 58 -1.85 7.30 0.56
C PRO A 58 -1.68 8.41 -0.46
N GLU A 59 -2.14 8.21 -1.69
CA GLU A 59 -2.04 9.23 -2.74
C GLU A 59 -3.04 10.38 -2.54
N ASN A 60 -4.10 10.13 -1.76
CA ASN A 60 -5.23 11.04 -1.58
C ASN A 60 -5.11 11.96 -0.35
N VAL A 61 -3.95 12.05 0.30
CA VAL A 61 -3.79 13.00 1.40
C VAL A 61 -3.53 14.40 0.87
N SER A 62 -4.18 15.37 1.51
CA SER A 62 -4.12 16.79 1.15
C SER A 62 -2.69 17.35 1.23
N GLN A 63 -1.91 16.87 2.21
CA GLN A 63 -0.51 17.25 2.40
C GLN A 63 0.36 16.01 2.54
N LYS A 64 1.45 15.97 1.77
CA LYS A 64 2.49 14.95 1.94
C LYS A 64 3.39 15.37 3.10
N VAL A 65 3.43 14.57 4.15
CA VAL A 65 4.26 14.79 5.33
C VAL A 65 4.98 13.51 5.70
N ASP A 66 6.12 13.66 6.35
CA ASP A 66 6.74 12.53 7.04
C ASP A 66 5.82 12.13 8.20
N VAL A 67 5.50 10.84 8.30
CA VAL A 67 4.63 10.34 9.37
C VAL A 67 5.08 8.96 9.84
N GLU A 68 4.91 8.73 11.13
CA GLU A 68 5.09 7.41 11.74
C GLU A 68 3.72 6.83 12.09
N VAL A 69 3.39 5.68 11.51
CA VAL A 69 2.11 5.00 11.76
C VAL A 69 2.36 3.72 12.53
N TYR A 70 1.80 3.64 13.73
CA TYR A 70 1.81 2.44 14.57
C TYR A 70 0.51 1.68 14.34
N VAL A 71 0.61 0.41 13.99
CA VAL A 71 -0.57 -0.45 13.78
C VAL A 71 -0.39 -1.77 14.51
N GLN A 72 -1.40 -2.16 15.26
CA GLN A 72 -1.57 -3.52 15.76
C GLN A 72 -2.76 -4.16 15.07
N PHE A 73 -2.59 -5.38 14.57
CA PHE A 73 -3.69 -6.14 14.00
C PHE A 73 -3.51 -7.63 14.27
N THR A 74 -4.63 -8.33 14.40
CA THR A 74 -4.70 -9.77 14.62
C THR A 74 -5.32 -10.44 13.41
N VAL A 75 -4.70 -11.54 12.98
CA VAL A 75 -5.27 -12.40 11.95
C VAL A 75 -6.20 -13.40 12.65
N LEU A 76 -7.49 -13.31 12.39
CA LEU A 76 -8.50 -14.18 12.98
C LEU A 76 -8.44 -15.59 12.39
N GLU A 77 -9.06 -16.56 13.07
CA GLU A 77 -9.19 -17.95 12.60
C GLU A 77 -9.85 -18.06 11.22
N SER A 78 -10.75 -17.13 10.91
CA SER A 78 -11.38 -17.00 9.58
C SER A 78 -10.42 -16.58 8.46
N GLY A 79 -9.17 -16.19 8.79
CA GLY A 79 -8.21 -15.60 7.85
C GLY A 79 -8.44 -14.11 7.55
N GLU A 80 -9.41 -13.50 8.23
CA GLU A 80 -9.66 -12.06 8.19
C GLU A 80 -8.71 -11.30 9.11
N ILE A 81 -8.42 -10.04 8.79
CA ILE A 81 -7.54 -9.19 9.60
C ILE A 81 -8.39 -8.20 10.39
N GLN A 82 -8.29 -8.29 11.71
CA GLN A 82 -8.86 -7.34 12.65
C GLN A 82 -7.79 -6.35 13.08
N ILE A 83 -8.05 -5.06 12.91
CA ILE A 83 -7.13 -4.00 13.39
C ILE A 83 -7.48 -3.72 14.85
N ASP A 84 -6.54 -4.02 15.75
CA ASP A 84 -6.68 -3.78 17.18
C ASP A 84 -6.43 -2.31 17.52
N SER A 85 -5.41 -1.70 16.89
CA SER A 85 -5.10 -0.30 17.08
C SER A 85 -4.38 0.28 15.86
N ILE A 86 -4.64 1.55 15.58
CA ILE A 86 -3.88 2.34 14.60
C ILE A 86 -3.73 3.76 15.13
N SER A 87 -2.50 4.28 15.13
CA SER A 87 -2.20 5.60 15.65
C SER A 87 -1.07 6.24 14.85
N SER A 88 -1.28 7.50 14.50
CA SER A 88 -0.28 8.40 13.92
C SER A 88 -0.75 9.84 14.10
N GLU A 89 0.10 10.79 13.74
CA GLU A 89 -0.19 12.22 13.75
C GLU A 89 -1.18 12.65 12.64
N SER A 90 -1.57 11.74 11.73
CA SER A 90 -2.52 12.02 10.64
C SER A 90 -3.66 11.01 10.59
N GLU A 91 -4.87 11.48 10.85
CA GLU A 91 -6.09 10.65 10.81
C GLU A 91 -6.42 10.16 9.39
N GLU A 92 -6.18 10.99 8.37
CA GLU A 92 -6.36 10.62 6.95
C GLU A 92 -5.45 9.45 6.57
N ILE A 93 -4.19 9.48 7.03
CA ILE A 93 -3.22 8.41 6.79
C ILE A 93 -3.66 7.15 7.56
N ASN A 94 -4.06 7.27 8.83
CA ASN A 94 -4.57 6.14 9.60
C ASN A 94 -5.70 5.42 8.87
N LYS A 95 -6.70 6.16 8.37
CA LYS A 95 -7.83 5.58 7.65
C LYS A 95 -7.40 4.84 6.38
N SER A 96 -6.49 5.42 5.61
CA SER A 96 -6.02 4.76 4.38
C SER A 96 -5.18 3.52 4.67
N ILE A 97 -4.30 3.55 5.66
CA ILE A 97 -3.50 2.39 6.05
C ILE A 97 -4.39 1.28 6.59
N ALA A 98 -5.41 1.62 7.39
CA ALA A 98 -6.39 0.65 7.85
C ALA A 98 -7.11 -0.05 6.70
N ASP A 99 -7.53 0.70 5.66
CA ASP A 99 -8.17 0.13 4.48
C ASP A 99 -7.22 -0.82 3.72
N GLN A 100 -5.96 -0.40 3.52
CA GLN A 100 -4.94 -1.21 2.87
C GLN A 100 -4.62 -2.51 3.63
N ILE A 101 -4.62 -2.46 4.97
CA ILE A 101 -4.42 -3.64 5.84
C ILE A 101 -5.65 -4.56 5.76
N LYS A 102 -6.86 -4.03 5.82
CA LYS A 102 -8.09 -4.83 5.68
C LYS A 102 -8.20 -5.48 4.30
N ALA A 103 -7.64 -4.84 3.26
CA ALA A 103 -7.57 -5.40 1.91
C ALA A 103 -6.54 -6.54 1.77
N LEU A 104 -5.70 -6.79 2.78
CA LEU A 104 -4.84 -7.96 2.80
C LEU A 104 -5.68 -9.21 3.05
N LYS A 105 -5.50 -10.20 2.18
CA LYS A 105 -6.07 -11.53 2.36
C LYS A 105 -4.99 -12.49 2.81
N VAL A 106 -5.26 -13.29 3.84
CA VAL A 106 -4.43 -14.45 4.16
C VAL A 106 -4.63 -15.48 3.05
N SER A 107 -3.54 -15.93 2.45
CA SER A 107 -3.54 -16.98 1.43
C SER A 107 -3.20 -18.32 2.08
N ALA A 108 -3.58 -19.43 1.43
CA ALA A 108 -3.29 -20.79 1.90
C ALA A 108 -1.80 -21.04 2.24
N SER A 109 -0.88 -20.31 1.62
CA SER A 109 0.56 -20.40 1.88
C SER A 109 1.02 -19.75 3.19
N ASN A 110 0.15 -19.01 3.90
CA ASN A 110 0.49 -18.22 5.08
C ASN A 110 -0.44 -18.53 6.26
N THR A 111 -1.02 -19.73 6.33
CA THR A 111 -1.92 -20.14 7.42
C THR A 111 -1.25 -20.09 8.79
N ASP A 112 0.07 -20.21 8.86
CA ASP A 112 0.89 -20.01 10.08
C ASP A 112 0.72 -18.64 10.75
N VAL A 113 0.11 -17.65 10.07
CA VAL A 113 -0.16 -16.34 10.66
C VAL A 113 -1.51 -16.24 11.34
N ILE A 114 -2.38 -17.25 11.17
CA ILE A 114 -3.72 -17.29 11.76
C ILE A 114 -3.62 -17.37 13.28
N GLY A 115 -4.47 -16.62 13.98
CA GLY A 115 -4.48 -16.50 15.44
C GLY A 115 -3.36 -15.64 16.02
N LYS A 116 -2.52 -15.03 15.18
CA LYS A 116 -1.40 -14.20 15.63
C LYS A 116 -1.72 -12.72 15.55
N THR A 117 -1.22 -12.00 16.54
CA THR A 117 -1.21 -10.54 16.58
C THR A 117 0.12 -10.01 16.08
N PHE A 118 0.08 -9.04 15.20
CA PHE A 118 1.23 -8.36 14.64
C PHE A 118 1.22 -6.89 15.03
N ARG A 119 2.41 -6.37 15.33
CA ARG A 119 2.64 -4.95 15.62
C ARG A 119 3.62 -4.40 14.59
N TYR A 120 3.19 -3.37 13.88
CA TYR A 120 3.94 -2.71 12.83
C TYR A 120 4.14 -1.23 13.16
N LYS A 121 5.34 -0.75 12.82
CA LYS A 121 5.63 0.67 12.69
C LYS A 121 5.93 0.93 11.21
N PHE A 122 5.17 1.81 10.59
CA PHE A 122 5.41 2.26 9.22
C PHE A 122 6.01 3.66 9.28
N LEU A 123 7.25 3.80 8.83
CA LEU A 123 7.89 5.08 8.63
C LEU A 123 7.65 5.51 7.18
N MET A 124 6.86 6.58 7.05
CA MET A 124 6.50 7.17 5.78
C MET A 124 7.27 8.46 5.62
N LYS A 125 8.10 8.54 4.58
CA LYS A 125 8.89 9.73 4.27
C LYS A 125 8.59 10.25 2.87
N VAL A 126 8.53 11.56 2.75
CA VAL A 126 8.34 12.29 1.50
C VAL A 126 9.72 12.77 1.06
N GLN A 127 10.22 12.26 -0.08
CA GLN A 127 11.44 12.73 -0.72
C GLN A 127 11.12 13.55 -1.96
#